data_AF-A0A7W2X8Y5-F1
#
_entry.id   AF-A0A7W2X8Y5-F1
#
_cell.length_a   1.000
_cell.length_b   1.000
_cell.length_c   1.000
_cell.angle_alpha   90.00
_cell.angle_beta   90.00
_cell.angle_gamma   90.00
#
_symmetry.space_group_name_H-M   'P 1'
#
loop_
_entity.id
_entity.type
_entity.pdbx_description
1 polymer ?
#
loop_
_entity_poly.entity_id
_entity_poly.type
_entity_poly.pdbx_seq_one_letter_code
_entity_poly.pdbx_strand_id
1 'polypeptide(L)'
;MKIKNLNNTTGKVCSCDSWLKHWENISGQESSSCGNQDCFNMAEVGGHVKKCDEDDNSHYIVPLCKTCNSSSNVDEFELWSRYTLVSAASTSCVKRSAA
;
A
#
# COMPACT_ATOMS: atom_id res chain seq x y z
N MET A 1 1.48 13.07 0.03
CA MET A 1 1.13 12.86 -1.39
C MET A 1 -0.24 12.23 -1.45
N LYS A 2 -1.08 12.62 -2.41
CA LYS A 2 -2.45 12.08 -2.50
C LYS A 2 -2.51 10.77 -3.24
N ILE A 3 -3.15 9.80 -2.61
CA ILE A 3 -3.41 8.49 -3.17
C ILE A 3 -4.87 8.12 -2.97
N LYS A 4 -5.36 7.19 -3.77
CA LYS A 4 -6.70 6.61 -3.60
C LYS A 4 -6.68 5.11 -3.80
N ASN A 5 -7.63 4.43 -3.18
CA ASN A 5 -7.78 2.99 -3.34
C ASN A 5 -8.06 2.63 -4.79
N LEU A 6 -7.51 1.48 -5.17
CA LEU A 6 -7.79 0.85 -6.43
C LEU A 6 -8.82 -0.27 -6.23
N ASN A 7 -10.01 -0.06 -6.79
CA ASN A 7 -11.07 -1.06 -6.81
C ASN A 7 -10.82 -2.15 -7.88
N ASN A 8 -11.52 -3.27 -7.76
CA ASN A 8 -11.40 -4.43 -8.66
C ASN A 8 -10.01 -5.08 -8.67
N THR A 9 -9.32 -5.07 -7.52
CA THR A 9 -8.07 -5.79 -7.31
C THR A 9 -8.28 -7.21 -6.76
N THR A 10 -9.54 -7.61 -6.56
CA THR A 10 -9.94 -8.97 -6.19
C THR A 10 -9.38 -10.00 -7.16
N GLY A 11 -8.72 -11.03 -6.64
CA GLY A 11 -8.06 -12.07 -7.42
C GLY A 11 -6.57 -11.82 -7.69
N LYS A 12 -6.03 -10.65 -7.35
CA LYS A 12 -4.57 -10.43 -7.36
C LYS A 12 -3.93 -11.19 -6.20
N VAL A 13 -3.18 -12.23 -6.53
CA VAL A 13 -2.41 -13.04 -5.57
C VAL A 13 -0.99 -12.50 -5.50
N CYS A 14 -0.49 -12.32 -4.27
CA CYS A 14 0.91 -11.99 -4.03
C CYS A 14 1.68 -13.26 -3.70
N SER A 15 2.89 -13.40 -4.25
CA SER A 15 3.81 -14.49 -3.91
C SER A 15 4.55 -14.28 -2.59
N CYS A 16 4.41 -13.11 -1.95
CA CYS A 16 5.11 -12.75 -0.72
C CYS A 16 4.27 -13.03 0.54
N ASP A 17 3.41 -14.05 0.51
CA ASP A 17 2.37 -14.39 1.51
C ASP A 17 1.22 -13.37 1.63
N SER A 18 1.52 -12.08 1.68
CA SER A 18 0.52 -11.01 1.70
C SER A 18 1.03 -9.74 1.04
N TRP A 19 0.11 -8.88 0.61
CA TRP A 19 0.46 -7.54 0.10
C TRP A 19 1.10 -6.64 1.16
N LEU A 20 0.74 -6.81 2.44
CA LEU A 20 1.43 -6.08 3.51
C LEU A 20 2.90 -6.50 3.56
N LYS A 21 3.14 -7.81 3.52
CA LYS A 21 4.50 -8.35 3.56
C LYS A 21 5.32 -7.98 2.32
N HIS A 22 4.68 -7.96 1.15
CA HIS A 22 5.26 -7.43 -0.08
C HIS A 22 5.77 -6.01 0.09
N TRP A 23 4.93 -5.14 0.66
CA TRP A 23 5.32 -3.77 0.96
C TRP A 23 6.50 -3.72 1.93
N GLU A 24 6.44 -4.47 3.04
CA GLU A 24 7.53 -4.49 4.03
C GLU A 24 8.86 -4.95 3.42
N ASN A 25 8.83 -6.02 2.63
CA ASN A 25 10.02 -6.61 2.05
C ASN A 25 10.71 -5.67 1.05
N ILE A 26 9.93 -4.99 0.21
CA ILE A 26 10.48 -4.12 -0.84
C ILE A 26 10.77 -2.72 -0.34
N SER A 27 9.92 -2.15 0.53
CA SER A 27 10.18 -0.84 1.13
C SER A 27 11.34 -0.87 2.13
N GLY A 28 11.59 -2.03 2.74
CA GLY A 28 12.51 -2.17 3.87
C GLY A 28 11.94 -1.57 5.17
N GLN A 29 10.66 -1.19 5.18
CA GLN A 29 9.98 -0.62 6.33
C GLN A 29 9.09 -1.67 7.00
N GLU A 30 8.90 -1.55 8.31
CA GLU A 30 7.84 -2.28 9.02
C GLU A 30 6.82 -1.26 9.51
N SER A 31 5.53 -1.57 9.36
CA SER A 31 4.46 -0.64 9.69
C SER A 31 3.37 -1.30 10.49
N SER A 32 3.11 -0.75 11.67
CA SER A 32 1.93 -1.06 12.49
C SER A 32 0.81 -0.06 12.30
N SER A 33 1.01 1.02 11.54
CA SER A 33 0.07 2.14 11.42
C SER A 33 -0.46 2.30 9.99
N CYS A 34 -1.75 2.64 9.87
CA CYS A 34 -2.38 2.92 8.58
C CYS A 34 -1.61 4.01 7.81
N GLY A 35 -1.45 3.79 6.51
CA GLY A 35 -0.81 4.71 5.57
C GLY A 35 -1.60 5.99 5.32
N ASN A 36 -2.89 6.01 5.61
CA ASN A 36 -3.65 7.24 5.63
C ASN A 36 -3.23 8.10 6.85
N GLN A 37 -2.73 9.30 6.59
CA GLN A 37 -2.24 10.23 7.60
C GLN A 37 -3.32 10.66 8.60
N ASP A 38 -4.59 10.68 8.18
CA ASP A 38 -5.74 11.05 9.01
C ASP A 38 -6.38 9.84 9.71
N CYS A 39 -5.75 8.66 9.63
CA CYS A 39 -6.22 7.43 10.26
C CYS A 39 -5.23 6.88 11.28
N PHE A 40 -5.68 6.71 12.51
CA PHE A 40 -4.87 6.21 13.63
C PHE A 40 -5.05 4.71 13.91
N ASN A 41 -5.77 3.99 13.04
CA ASN A 41 -5.93 2.55 13.16
C ASN A 41 -4.64 1.81 12.78
N MET A 42 -4.53 0.56 13.24
CA MET A 42 -3.40 -0.30 12.89
C MET A 42 -3.47 -0.74 11.43
N ALA A 43 -2.31 -0.84 10.78
CA ALA A 43 -2.22 -1.48 9.47
C ALA A 43 -2.36 -2.99 9.63
N GLU A 44 -3.28 -3.58 8.88
CA GLU A 44 -3.57 -5.02 8.91
C GLU A 44 -3.35 -5.67 7.54
N VAL A 45 -3.37 -4.88 6.47
CA VAL A 45 -3.32 -5.36 5.08
C VAL A 45 -2.49 -4.44 4.21
N GLY A 46 -2.02 -4.95 3.06
CA GLY A 46 -1.45 -4.13 2.00
C GLY A 46 -2.56 -3.71 1.04
N GLY A 47 -2.84 -2.42 0.97
CA GLY A 47 -3.86 -1.87 0.08
C GLY A 47 -3.29 -1.49 -1.27
N HIS A 48 -4.03 -1.82 -2.32
CA HIS A 48 -3.70 -1.37 -3.67
C HIS A 48 -4.17 0.06 -3.86
N VAL A 49 -3.26 0.93 -4.27
CA VAL A 49 -3.53 2.35 -4.44
C VAL A 49 -2.93 2.86 -5.74
N LYS A 50 -3.40 4.02 -6.18
CA LYS A 50 -2.78 4.81 -7.24
C LYS A 50 -2.59 6.25 -6.79
N LYS A 51 -1.66 6.94 -7.41
CA LYS A 51 -1.44 8.38 -7.17
C LYS A 51 -2.59 9.17 -7.80
N CYS A 52 -2.98 10.29 -7.18
CA CYS A 52 -4.06 11.13 -7.70
C CYS A 52 -3.55 12.19 -8.68
N ASP A 53 -2.33 12.69 -8.45
CA ASP A 53 -1.77 13.85 -9.15
C ASP A 53 -0.90 13.51 -10.38
N GLU A 54 -0.83 12.23 -10.77
CA GLU A 54 -0.03 11.78 -11.92
C GLU A 54 -0.90 11.00 -12.91
N ASP A 55 -0.67 11.19 -14.22
CA ASP A 55 -1.15 10.32 -15.31
C ASP A 55 -0.44 8.95 -15.31
N ASP A 56 -0.19 8.43 -14.11
CA ASP A 56 0.45 7.15 -13.88
C ASP A 56 -0.62 6.12 -13.54
N ASN A 57 -0.82 5.18 -14.46
CA ASN A 57 -1.73 4.04 -14.26
C ASN A 57 -1.06 2.89 -13.48
N SER A 58 0.12 3.13 -12.88
CA SER A 58 0.77 2.13 -12.04
C SER A 58 0.02 1.91 -10.74
N HIS A 59 0.08 0.66 -10.28
CA HIS A 59 -0.53 0.26 -9.02
C HIS A 59 0.56 0.12 -7.96
N TYR A 60 0.29 0.67 -6.80
CA TYR A 60 1.19 0.65 -5.67
C TYR A 60 0.54 -0.06 -4.49
N ILE A 61 1.38 -0.48 -3.56
CA ILE A 61 0.98 -1.08 -2.29
C ILE A 61 1.42 -0.14 -1.17
N VAL A 62 0.55 0.02 -0.18
CA VAL A 62 0.84 0.70 1.10
C VAL A 62 0.17 -0.05 2.25
N PRO A 63 0.70 0.05 3.49
CA PRO A 63 0.09 -0.58 4.66
C PRO A 63 -1.19 0.18 5.03
N LEU A 64 -2.34 -0.49 5.12
CA LEU A 64 -3.63 0.13 5.47
C LEU A 64 -4.37 -0.70 6.52
N CYS A 65 -5.25 -0.05 7.27
CA CYS A 65 -6.27 -0.74 8.05
C CYS A 65 -7.38 -1.27 7.13
N LYS A 66 -8.17 -2.24 7.60
CA LYS A 66 -9.29 -2.79 6.81
C LYS A 66 -10.32 -1.75 6.38
N THR A 67 -10.59 -0.76 7.23
CA THR A 67 -11.54 0.33 6.94
C THR A 67 -11.03 1.22 5.80
N CYS A 68 -9.76 1.61 5.86
CA CYS A 68 -9.16 2.43 4.80
C CYS A 68 -8.99 1.64 3.50
N ASN A 69 -8.75 0.34 3.56
CA ASN A 69 -8.66 -0.55 2.38
C ASN A 69 -10.04 -1.07 1.89
N SER A 70 -11.15 -0.47 2.32
CA SER A 70 -12.48 -0.88 1.87
C SER A 70 -12.73 -0.42 0.43
N SER A 71 -13.37 -1.27 -0.39
CA SER A 71 -13.78 -0.92 -1.76
C SER A 71 -14.80 0.22 -1.82
N SER A 72 -15.54 0.43 -0.74
CA SER A 72 -16.48 1.55 -0.61
C SER A 72 -15.78 2.88 -0.31
N ASN A 73 -14.50 2.85 0.06
CA ASN A 73 -13.71 4.05 0.27
C ASN A 73 -13.11 4.49 -1.07
N VAL A 74 -13.78 5.46 -1.70
CA VAL A 74 -13.41 6.07 -2.98
C VAL A 74 -12.70 7.41 -2.82
N ASP A 75 -12.52 7.87 -1.58
CA ASP A 75 -11.92 9.15 -1.28
C ASP A 75 -10.41 9.13 -1.48
N GLU A 76 -9.86 10.30 -1.80
CA GLU A 76 -8.43 10.53 -1.85
C GLU A 76 -7.92 10.83 -0.43
N PHE A 77 -6.75 10.32 -0.10
CA PHE A 77 -6.13 10.55 1.20
C PHE A 77 -4.64 10.83 1.09
N GLU A 78 -4.12 11.56 2.07
CA GLU A 78 -2.69 11.84 2.17
C GLU A 78 -1.97 10.61 2.75
N LEU A 79 -0.98 10.12 2.00
CA LEU A 79 -0.02 9.15 2.50
C LEU A 79 1.00 9.87 3.39
N TRP A 80 1.34 9.27 4.53
CA TRP A 80 2.46 9.72 5.37
C TRP A 80 3.72 9.92 4.53
N SER A 81 4.36 11.09 4.66
CA SER A 81 5.58 11.43 3.90
C SER A 81 6.74 10.45 4.11
N ARG A 82 6.76 9.72 5.23
CA ARG A 82 7.75 8.69 5.55
C ARG A 82 7.50 7.33 4.86
N TYR A 83 6.30 7.09 4.33
CA TYR A 83 5.97 5.80 3.70
C TYR A 83 6.37 5.79 2.23
N THR A 84 7.01 4.69 1.83
CA THR A 84 7.38 4.44 0.44
C THR A 84 6.20 3.82 -0.31
N LEU A 85 5.91 4.28 -1.53
CA LEU A 85 5.05 3.54 -2.45
C LEU A 85 5.83 2.40 -3.08
N VAL A 86 5.34 1.16 -2.90
CA VAL A 86 5.95 -0.03 -3.51
C VAL A 86 5.12 -0.44 -4.71
N SER A 87 5.76 -0.72 -5.85
CA SER A 87 5.04 -1.22 -7.02
C SER A 87 4.41 -2.59 -6.75
N ALA A 88 3.12 -2.73 -7.07
CA ALA A 88 2.40 -3.99 -6.99
C ALA A 88 2.86 -5.01 -8.05
N ALA A 89 3.54 -4.56 -9.12
CA ALA A 89 4.07 -5.40 -10.18
C ALA A 89 5.45 -6.00 -9.87
N SER A 90 6.07 -5.61 -8.75
CA SER A 90 7.35 -6.18 -8.33
C SER A 90 7.21 -7.69 -8.08
N THR A 91 8.17 -8.48 -8.54
CA THR A 91 8.25 -9.92 -8.25
C THR A 91 9.18 -10.23 -7.07
N SER A 92 9.84 -9.20 -6.52
CA SER A 92 10.79 -9.36 -5.43
C SER A 92 10.07 -9.50 -4.09
N CYS A 93 10.02 -10.72 -3.57
CA CYS A 93 9.59 -10.98 -2.19
C CYS A 93 10.75 -10.98 -1.18
N VAL A 94 11.97 -10.67 -1.62
CA VAL A 94 13.14 -10.68 -0.74
C VAL A 94 13.15 -9.38 0.07
N LYS A 95 13.29 -9.50 1.40
CA LYS A 95 13.56 -8.34 2.27
C LYS A 95 14.82 -7.66 1.78
N ARG A 96 14.73 -6.38 1.38
CA ARG A 96 15.93 -5.57 1.15
C ARG A 96 16.70 -5.50 2.46
N SER A 97 17.89 -6.10 2.49
CA SER A 97 18.81 -5.95 3.61
C SER A 97 19.14 -4.47 3.78
N ALA A 98 19.00 -3.96 5.00
CA ALA A 98 19.52 -2.65 5.34
C ALA A 98 21.03 -2.67 5.07
N ALA A 99 21.47 -1.83 4.13
CA ALA A 99 22.89 -1.57 3.90
C ALA A 99 23.41 -0.57 4.92
#